data_AF-A0A921MPE1-F1
#
_entry.id   AF-A0A921MPE1-F1
#
_cell.length_a   1.000
_cell.length_b   1.000
_cell.length_c   1.000
_cell.angle_alpha   90.00
_cell.angle_beta   90.00
_cell.angle_gamma   90.00
#
_symmetry.space_group_name_H-M   'P 1'
#
loop_
_entity.id
_entity.type
_entity.pdbx_description
1 polymer ?
#
loop_
_entity_poly.entity_id
_entity_poly.type
_entity_poly.pdbx_seq_one_letter_code
_entity_poly.pdbx_strand_id
1 'polypeptide(L)' 'MFCPNCGFPYGPDDRFCGRCGAALPAREDASPASPSPEPSPPRLAQSGGCPGL' A
#
# COMPACT_ATOMS: atom_id res chain seq x y z
N MET A 1 -20.68 -8.48 0.77
CA MET A 1 -20.36 -7.78 -0.51
C MET A 1 -19.27 -8.57 -1.22
N PHE A 2 -19.18 -8.54 -2.55
CA PHE A 2 -18.24 -9.39 -3.31
C PHE A 2 -17.10 -8.56 -3.90
N CYS A 3 -15.87 -9.06 -3.78
CA CYS A 3 -14.67 -8.36 -4.21
C CYS A 3 -14.79 -8.02 -5.70
N PRO A 4 -14.63 -6.75 -6.11
CA PRO A 4 -14.77 -6.38 -7.52
C PRO A 4 -13.66 -6.96 -8.41
N ASN A 5 -12.56 -7.43 -7.80
CA ASN A 5 -11.44 -8.01 -8.52
C ASN A 5 -11.56 -9.53 -8.73
N CYS A 6 -12.07 -10.28 -7.74
CA CYS A 6 -12.06 -11.75 -7.78
C CYS A 6 -13.39 -12.43 -7.42
N GLY A 7 -14.42 -11.66 -7.04
CA GLY A 7 -15.73 -12.17 -6.64
C GLY A 7 -15.80 -12.81 -5.26
N PHE A 8 -14.74 -12.73 -4.44
CA PHE A 8 -14.76 -13.33 -3.10
C PHE A 8 -15.66 -12.54 -2.13
N PRO A 9 -16.48 -13.20 -1.30
CA PRO A 9 -17.29 -12.53 -0.29
C PRO A 9 -16.41 -11.92 0.81
N TYR A 10 -16.67 -10.65 1.13
CA TYR A 10 -15.99 -9.91 2.19
C TYR A 10 -17.00 -9.11 3.03
N GLY A 11 -16.58 -8.78 4.26
CA GLY A 11 -17.33 -7.98 5.21
C GLY A 11 -17.11 -6.47 5.04
N PRO A 12 -18.01 -5.62 5.54
CA PRO A 12 -17.91 -4.16 5.39
C PRO A 12 -16.72 -3.54 6.14
N ASP A 13 -16.14 -4.26 7.11
CA ASP A 13 -14.97 -3.80 7.86
C ASP A 13 -13.64 -4.19 7.19
N ASP A 14 -13.66 -5.17 6.28
CA ASP A 14 -12.46 -5.63 5.57
C ASP A 14 -11.86 -4.52 4.71
N ARG A 15 -10.60 -4.19 4.98
CA ARG A 15 -9.80 -3.24 4.19
C ARG A 15 -9.25 -3.87 2.90
N PHE A 16 -8.98 -5.19 2.94
CA PHE A 16 -8.37 -5.94 1.86
C PHE A 16 -9.03 -7.31 1.68
N CYS A 17 -9.07 -7.79 0.44
CA CYS A 17 -9.63 -9.09 0.13
C CYS A 17 -8.71 -10.21 0.64
N GLY A 18 -9.18 -11.03 1.57
CA GLY A 18 -8.42 -12.17 2.09
C GLY A 18 -8.09 -13.27 1.06
N ARG A 19 -8.67 -13.21 -0.14
CA ARG A 19 -8.42 -14.18 -1.22
C ARG A 19 -7.42 -13.68 -2.27
N CYS A 20 -7.57 -12.46 -2.77
CA CYS A 20 -6.70 -11.93 -3.83
C CYS A 20 -5.79 -10.79 -3.39
N GLY A 21 -5.95 -10.27 -2.17
CA GLY A 21 -5.17 -9.14 -1.64
C GLY A 21 -5.57 -7.77 -2.19
N ALA A 22 -6.60 -7.69 -3.06
CA ALA A 22 -7.07 -6.41 -3.59
C ALA A 22 -7.63 -5.52 -2.48
N ALA A 23 -7.34 -4.22 -2.54
CA ALA A 23 -7.93 -3.22 -1.66
C ALA A 23 -9.45 -3.16 -1.90
N LEU A 24 -10.20 -3.22 -0.81
CA LEU A 24 -11.65 -3.17 -0.84
C LEU A 24 -12.12 -1.73 -0.62
N PRO A 25 -13.24 -1.31 -1.22
CA PRO A 25 -13.83 -0.01 -0.94
C PRO A 25 -14.40 -0.03 0.49
N ALA A 26 -13.54 0.27 1.46
CA ALA A 26 -13.94 0.56 2.82
C ALA A 26 -14.78 1.83 2.80
N ARG A 27 -15.96 1.80 3.43
CA ARG A 27 -16.84 2.96 3.43
C ARG A 27 -16.12 4.17 4.03
N GLU A 28 -16.06 5.18 3.20
CA GLU A 28 -15.37 6.45 3.33
C GLU A 28 -16.03 7.40 4.34
N ASP A 29 -15.81 7.20 5.64
CA ASP A 29 -15.89 8.31 6.59
C ASP A 29 -14.49 8.83 6.90
N ALA A 30 -13.75 9.26 5.86
CA ALA A 30 -12.68 10.27 5.94
C ALA A 30 -12.05 10.45 4.55
N SER A 31 -12.54 11.48 3.86
CA SER A 31 -11.84 12.35 2.92
C SER A 31 -10.59 11.80 2.22
N PRO A 32 -10.57 11.70 0.87
CA PRO A 32 -9.36 11.41 0.12
C PRO A 32 -8.37 12.60 0.19
N ALA A 33 -7.74 12.79 1.34
CA ALA A 33 -6.55 13.61 1.47
C ALA A 33 -5.39 12.82 0.88
N SER A 34 -5.34 12.83 -0.45
CA SER A 34 -4.14 12.73 -1.29
C SER A 34 -3.03 11.82 -0.73
N PRO A 35 -2.94 10.54 -1.13
CA PRO A 35 -1.67 9.85 -1.01
C PRO A 35 -0.72 10.54 -1.99
N SER A 36 -0.13 11.66 -1.59
CA SER A 36 0.98 12.26 -2.32
C SER A 36 2.04 11.18 -2.38
N PRO A 37 2.32 10.59 -3.56
CA PRO A 37 3.44 9.71 -3.65
C PRO A 37 4.65 10.65 -3.59
N GLU A 38 5.25 10.79 -2.43
CA GLU A 38 6.64 11.25 -2.37
C GLU A 38 7.55 10.04 -2.16
N PRO A 39 7.82 9.23 -3.20
CA PRO A 39 8.95 8.34 -3.19
C PRO A 39 10.19 9.18 -3.48
N SER A 40 10.72 9.81 -2.44
CA SER A 40 12.12 10.25 -2.42
C SER A 40 12.91 9.23 -1.59
N PRO A 41 13.27 8.05 -2.13
CA PRO A 41 14.27 7.24 -1.45
C PRO A 41 15.54 8.09 -1.30
N PRO A 42 16.21 8.09 -0.14
CA PRO A 42 17.53 8.71 -0.03
C PRO A 42 18.48 7.96 -0.96
N ARG A 43 18.61 8.43 -2.20
CA ARG A 43 19.62 7.96 -3.15
C ARG A 43 20.96 8.55 -2.75
N LEU A 44 21.55 8.01 -1.69
CA LEU A 44 22.99 8.00 -1.50
C LEU A 44 23.35 7.13 -0.28
N ALA A 45 23.22 5.83 -0.48
CA ALA A 45 24.28 4.93 -0.03
C ALA A 45 25.59 5.46 -0.62
N GLN A 46 26.29 6.27 0.17
CA GLN A 46 27.64 6.75 -0.09
C GLN A 46 28.59 5.56 0.03
N SER A 47 28.63 4.78 -1.04
CA SER A 47 29.76 3.96 -1.42
C SER A 47 31.04 4.77 -1.29
N GLY A 48 31.89 4.46 -0.31
CA GLY A 48 33.18 5.13 -0.18
C GLY A 48 33.84 4.94 1.18
N GLY A 49 34.25 3.72 1.51
CA GLY A 49 35.09 3.44 2.67
C GLY A 49 36.01 2.27 2.38
N CYS A 50 37.04 2.49 1.57
CA CYS A 50 38.10 1.51 1.34
C CYS A 50 38.81 1.19 2.67
N PRO A 51 38.87 -0.06 3.15
CA PRO A 51 39.67 -0.42 4.30
C PRO A 51 41.13 -0.62 3.84
N GLY A 52 42.02 0.29 4.22
CA GLY A 52 43.43 0.18 3.84
C GLY A 52 44.32 1.29 4.39
N LEU A 53 44.45 1.35 5.72
CA LEU A 53 45.57 1.98 6.45
C LEU A 53 45.88 1.09 7.65
#